data_AF-A0A7C0XVW9-F1
#
_entry.id   AF-A0A7C0XVW9-F1
#
_cell.length_a   1.000
_cell.length_b   1.000
_cell.length_c   1.000
_cell.angle_alpha   90.00
_cell.angle_beta   90.00
_cell.angle_gamma   90.00
#
_symmetry.space_group_name_H-M   'P 1'
#
loop_
_entity.id
_entity.type
_entity.pdbx_description
1 polymer ?
#
loop_
_entity_poly.entity_id
_entity_poly.type
_entity_poly.pdbx_seq_one_letter_code
_entity_poly.pdbx_strand_id
1 'polypeptide(L)' 'MTTLSASEARAKLYKLLDEAASSHEPIQITGKRNNAVLVSEEDWRAIQETLYLVSIPGMRESISKGLTTPVEKCSKNIKW' A
#
# COMPACT_ATOMS: atom_id res chain seq x y z
N MET A 1 -12.49 2.23 3.96
CA MET A 1 -12.76 0.77 3.84
C MET A 1 -14.25 0.44 3.74
N THR A 2 -14.69 0.05 2.54
CA THR A 2 -16.06 -0.41 2.25
C THR A 2 -16.15 -1.93 2.48
N THR A 3 -17.30 -2.43 2.97
CA THR A 3 -17.52 -3.87 3.16
C THR A 3 -18.67 -4.37 2.29
N LEU A 4 -18.44 -5.44 1.52
CA LEU A 4 -19.41 -6.06 0.61
C LEU A 4 -19.48 -7.57 0.85
N SER A 5 -20.59 -8.20 0.49
CA SER A 5 -20.65 -9.66 0.41
C SER A 5 -19.92 -10.19 -0.84
N ALA A 6 -19.48 -11.44 -0.80
CA ALA A 6 -18.86 -12.11 -1.96
C ALA A 6 -19.78 -12.11 -3.19
N SER A 7 -21.10 -12.18 -3.01
CA SER A 7 -22.08 -12.14 -4.09
C SER A 7 -22.13 -10.75 -4.76
N GLU A 8 -22.14 -9.68 -3.96
CA GLU A 8 -22.11 -8.30 -4.48
C GLU A 8 -20.78 -7.99 -5.16
N ALA A 9 -19.67 -8.44 -4.57
CA ALA A 9 -18.34 -8.26 -5.13
C ALA A 9 -18.21 -8.96 -6.49
N ARG A 10 -18.71 -10.19 -6.62
CA ARG A 10 -18.73 -10.92 -7.88
C ARG A 10 -19.51 -10.18 -8.97
N ALA A 11 -20.66 -9.60 -8.63
CA ALA A 11 -21.51 -8.90 -9.59
C ALA A 11 -20.89 -7.58 -10.10
N LYS A 12 -19.93 -7.01 -9.36
CA LYS A 12 -19.35 -5.68 -9.63
C LYS A 12 -17.82 -5.70 -9.76
N LEU A 13 -17.21 -6.86 -9.96
CA LEU A 13 -15.76 -7.04 -9.81
C LEU A 13 -14.93 -6.04 -10.61
N TYR A 14 -15.25 -5.83 -11.90
CA TYR A 14 -14.52 -4.85 -12.74
C TYR A 14 -14.56 -3.44 -12.17
N LYS A 15 -15.74 -2.97 -11.73
CA LYS A 15 -15.88 -1.66 -11.10
C LYS A 15 -15.07 -1.57 -9.80
N LEU A 16 -15.05 -2.64 -9.01
CA LEU A 16 -14.31 -2.66 -7.74
C LEU A 16 -12.79 -2.65 -7.96
N LEU A 17 -12.29 -3.20 -9.07
CA LEU A 17 -10.88 -3.07 -9.46
C LEU A 17 -10.53 -1.61 -9.76
N ASP A 18 -11.35 -0.93 -10.58
CA ASP A 18 -11.16 0.49 -10.90
C ASP A 18 -11.27 1.38 -9.64
N GLU A 19 -12.21 1.07 -8.76
CA GLU A 19 -12.40 1.77 -7.49
C GLU A 19 -11.21 1.60 -6.57
N ALA A 20 -10.71 0.36 -6.38
CA ALA A 20 -9.53 0.11 -5.56
C ALA A 20 -8.28 0.82 -6.13
N ALA A 21 -8.08 0.78 -7.45
CA ALA A 21 -6.95 1.43 -8.10
C ALA A 21 -6.98 2.96 -8.07
N SER A 22 -8.17 3.56 -8.14
CA SER A 22 -8.30 5.03 -8.18
C SER A 22 -8.42 5.68 -6.80
N SER A 23 -9.02 4.98 -5.84
CA SER A 23 -9.22 5.50 -4.47
C SER A 23 -8.10 5.16 -3.52
N HIS A 24 -7.28 4.14 -3.82
CA HIS A 24 -6.30 3.56 -2.90
C HIS A 24 -6.90 3.12 -1.55
N GLU A 25 -8.21 2.85 -1.52
CA GLU A 25 -8.92 2.39 -0.33
C GLU A 25 -9.15 0.87 -0.42
N PRO A 26 -8.79 0.10 0.63
CA PRO A 26 -9.08 -1.33 0.65
C PRO A 26 -10.59 -1.60 0.75
N ILE A 27 -11.03 -2.67 0.09
CA ILE A 27 -12.43 -3.13 0.12
C ILE A 27 -12.47 -4.51 0.78
N GLN A 28 -13.23 -4.64 1.86
CA GLN A 28 -13.42 -5.91 2.53
C GLN A 28 -14.55 -6.71 1.85
N ILE A 29 -14.26 -7.95 1.50
CA ILE A 29 -15.22 -8.90 0.93
C ILE A 29 -15.52 -9.97 1.97
N THR A 30 -16.79 -10.08 2.37
CA THR A 30 -17.26 -11.05 3.36
C THR A 30 -17.90 -12.26 2.69
N GLY A 31 -17.38 -13.44 3.01
CA GLY A 31 -17.91 -14.72 2.54
C GLY A 31 -18.59 -15.47 3.67
N LYS A 32 -19.30 -16.57 3.34
CA LYS A 32 -19.96 -17.43 4.34
C LYS A 32 -18.97 -18.13 5.28
N ARG A 33 -17.72 -18.35 4.84
CA ARG A 33 -16.68 -19.08 5.59
C ARG A 33 -15.50 -18.20 5.97
N ASN A 34 -15.07 -17.34 5.06
CA ASN A 34 -13.88 -16.52 5.20
C ASN A 34 -14.13 -15.13 4.61
N ASN A 35 -13.32 -14.17 5.04
CA ASN A 35 -13.27 -12.82 4.47
C ASN A 35 -11.98 -12.63 3.68
N ALA A 36 -11.98 -11.69 2.76
CA ALA A 36 -10.81 -11.26 2.00
C ALA A 36 -10.79 -9.72 1.90
N VAL A 37 -9.65 -9.18 1.50
CA VAL A 37 -9.50 -7.74 1.19
C VAL A 37 -9.05 -7.61 -0.25
N LEU A 38 -9.74 -6.79 -1.01
CA LEU A 38 -9.30 -6.34 -2.33
C LEU A 38 -8.52 -5.04 -2.13
N VAL A 39 -7.30 -5.02 -2.66
CA VAL A 39 -6.41 -3.86 -2.73
C VAL A 39 -5.96 -3.66 -4.16
N SER A 40 -5.57 -2.45 -4.53
CA SER A 40 -4.93 -2.23 -5.82
C SER A 40 -3.58 -2.96 -5.88
N GLU A 41 -3.13 -3.26 -7.10
CA GLU A 41 -1.85 -3.92 -7.31
C GLU A 41 -0.67 -3.05 -6.85
N GLU A 42 -0.77 -1.74 -7.11
CA GLU A 42 0.21 -0.73 -6.70
C GLU A 42 0.32 -0.66 -5.18
N ASP A 43 -0.81 -0.58 -4.47
CA ASP A 43 -0.80 -0.53 -3.00
C ASP A 43 -0.24 -1.83 -2.41
N TRP A 44 -0.56 -2.98 -3.02
CA TRP A 44 0.01 -4.25 -2.59
C TRP A 44 1.54 -4.27 -2.72
N ARG A 45 2.08 -3.79 -3.85
CA ARG A 45 3.53 -3.64 -4.03
C ARG A 45 4.14 -2.68 -3.02
N ALA A 46 3.52 -1.53 -2.79
CA ALA A 46 4.00 -0.53 -1.83
C ALA A 46 4.03 -1.09 -0.40
N ILE A 47 3.02 -1.88 -0.01
CA ILE A 47 3.00 -2.59 1.28
C ILE A 47 4.16 -3.58 1.37
N GLN A 48 4.38 -4.41 0.34
CA GLN A 48 5.48 -5.39 0.32
C GLN A 48 6.85 -4.70 0.40
N GLU A 49 7.05 -3.61 -0.35
CA GLU A 49 8.29 -2.83 -0.30
C GLU A 49 8.51 -2.19 1.07
N THR A 50 7.46 -1.61 1.65
CA THR A 50 7.53 -1.02 3.00
C THR A 50 7.91 -2.07 4.04
N LEU A 51 7.28 -3.25 3.99
CA LEU A 51 7.62 -4.37 4.88
C LEU A 51 9.07 -4.83 4.69
N TYR A 52 9.53 -4.91 3.44
CA TYR A 52 10.92 -5.24 3.12
C TYR A 52 11.89 -4.21 3.71
N LEU A 53 11.67 -2.92 3.47
CA LEU A 53 12.54 -1.85 3.98
C LEU A 53 12.56 -1.83 5.51
N VAL A 54 11.40 -1.98 6.17
CA VAL A 54 11.32 -2.01 7.64
C VAL A 54 11.99 -3.25 8.23
N SER A 55 12.08 -4.35 7.48
CA SER A 55 12.79 -5.55 7.93
C SER A 55 14.31 -5.38 8.02
N ILE A 56 14.87 -4.36 7.35
CA ILE A 56 16.31 -4.07 7.37
C ILE A 56 16.63 -3.25 8.62
N PRO A 57 17.51 -3.73 9.53
CA PRO A 57 17.85 -3.01 10.75
C PRO A 57 18.37 -1.59 10.47
N GLY A 58 17.81 -0.59 11.16
CA GLY A 58 18.22 0.82 11.03
C GLY A 58 17.67 1.53 9.77
N MET A 59 17.01 0.82 8.86
CA MET A 59 16.54 1.40 7.59
C MET A 59 15.38 2.37 7.81
N ARG A 60 14.41 2.03 8.66
CA ARG A 60 13.29 2.93 8.99
C ARG A 60 13.77 4.25 9.59
N GLU A 61 14.73 4.19 10.50
CA GLU A 61 15.32 5.36 11.16
C GLU A 61 16.10 6.20 10.15
N SER A 62 16.87 5.55 9.27
CA SER A 62 17.59 6.21 8.17
C SER A 62 16.65 6.98 7.23
N ILE A 63 15.57 6.34 6.78
CA ILE A 63 14.56 6.96 5.90
C ILE A 63 13.87 8.12 6.63
N SER A 64 13.46 7.95 7.88
CA SER A 64 12.78 9.00 8.67
C SER A 64 13.67 10.21 8.91
N LYS A 65 14.97 9.98 9.15
CA LYS A 65 15.96 11.05 9.24
C LYS A 65 16.17 11.75 7.90
N GLY A 66 16.19 11.01 6.80
CA GLY A 66 16.25 11.56 5.45
C GLY A 66 15.07 12.49 5.15
N LEU A 67 13.84 12.05 5.43
CA LEU A 67 12.60 12.83 5.22
C LEU A 67 12.57 14.16 5.99
N THR A 68 13.18 14.20 7.18
CA THR A 68 13.23 15.41 8.04
C THR A 68 14.45 16.29 7.79
N THR A 69 15.38 15.86 6.92
CA THR A 69 16.57 16.64 6.59
C THR A 69 16.21 17.75 5.60
N PRO A 70 16.46 19.04 5.93
CA PRO A 70 16.25 20.14 4.99
C PRO A 70 17.06 19.97 3.70
N VAL A 71 16.50 20.41 2.57
CA VAL A 71 17.11 20.24 1.24
C VAL A 71 18.50 20.90 1.15
N GLU A 72 18.73 21.99 1.89
CA GLU A 72 20.02 22.69 1.93
C GLU A 72 21.13 21.85 2.55
N LYS A 73 20.77 20.86 3.38
CA LYS A 73 21.69 19.92 4.03
C LYS A 73 21.88 18.62 3.24
N CYS A 74 21.12 18.41 2.17
CA CYS A 74 21.30 17.26 1.30
C CYS A 74 22.62 17.39 0.52
N SER A 75 23.31 16.27 0.31
CA SER A 75 24.54 16.25 -0.50
C SER A 75 24.20 16.63 -1.94
N LYS A 76 24.92 17.62 -2.50
CA LYS A 76 24.81 18.00 -3.92
C LYS A 76 25.61 17.08 -4.85
N ASN A 77 26.48 16.27 -4.28
CA ASN A 77 27.35 15.36 -5.01
C ASN A 77 27.06 13.92 -4.62
N ILE A 78 27.00 13.07 -5.62
CA ILE A 78 26.94 11.63 -5.48
C ILE A 78 28.39 11.14 -5.30
N LYS A 79 28.67 10.38 -4.23
CA LYS A 79 30.03 9.94 -3.86
C LYS A 79 30.47 8.61 -4.51
N TRP A 80 29.62 8.05 -5.36
CA TRP A 80 29.87 6.79 -6.07
C TRP A 80 29.90 7.07 -7.57
#